data_AF-A0A4R4IES9-F1
#
_entry.id   AF-A0A4R4IES9-F1
#
_cell.length_a   1.000
_cell.length_b   1.000
_cell.length_c   1.000
_cell.angle_alpha   90.00
_cell.angle_beta   90.00
_cell.angle_gamma   90.00
#
_symmetry.space_group_name_H-M   'P 1'
#
loop_
_entity.id
_entity.type
_entity.pdbx_description
1 polymer ?
#
loop_
_entity_poly.entity_id
_entity_poly.type
_entity_poly.pdbx_seq_one_letter_code
_entity_poly.pdbx_strand_id
1 'polypeptide(L)'
;MEISLAGIRTGEFLLSDANGERSREKIRTPAGQGMLSAGTLLKADNTVAVNGADAVKVLYGAVETGTDAGALAVEGAAVARDAEVFGEKLAWAPGVTADQKLLAAISLAESGIITRWTETPIASNTAHHLVFADTPLVGTAGEVLEPIVAHVKDVFGALVTGSTISVTLAKASGAGNLTGGGAKAAVGGVVTWDAASLSAAGEYTLKVTATDLAEATSDTITIDAA
;
A
#
# COMPACT_ATOMS: atom_id res chain seq x y z
N MET A 1 20.30 3.76 17.30
CA MET A 1 19.33 4.11 18.36
C MET A 1 17.96 4.08 17.71
N GLU A 2 17.28 2.94 17.77
CA GLU A 2 15.88 2.89 17.35
C GLU A 2 15.06 3.59 18.43
N ILE A 3 14.45 4.71 18.06
CA ILE A 3 13.45 5.36 18.92
C ILE A 3 12.22 4.48 18.79
N SER A 4 11.86 3.76 19.86
CA SER A 4 10.58 3.04 19.90
C SER A 4 9.45 4.06 19.79
N LEU A 5 8.75 4.05 18.66
CA LEU A 5 7.57 4.87 18.39
C LEU A 5 6.28 4.26 18.95
N ALA A 6 6.32 3.00 19.42
CA ALA A 6 5.19 2.35 20.06
C ALA A 6 4.90 2.98 21.43
N GLY A 7 3.65 3.35 21.68
CA GLY A 7 3.21 3.90 22.96
C GLY A 7 3.30 2.88 24.08
N ILE A 8 4.43 2.85 24.81
CA ILE A 8 4.60 1.96 25.97
C ILE A 8 3.85 2.48 27.20
N ARG A 9 3.43 3.75 27.20
CA ARG A 9 2.74 4.38 28.33
C ARG A 9 1.24 4.35 28.13
N THR A 10 0.53 4.13 29.23
CA THR A 10 -0.93 4.16 29.29
C THR A 10 -1.48 5.43 28.63
N GLY A 11 -2.36 5.26 27.65
CA GLY A 11 -3.05 6.35 26.95
C GLY A 11 -2.17 7.23 26.06
N GLU A 12 -0.89 6.92 25.84
CA GLU A 12 0.00 7.79 25.05
C GLU A 12 -0.43 7.95 23.58
N PHE A 13 -1.12 6.94 23.05
CA PHE A 13 -1.69 6.94 21.72
C PHE A 13 -2.95 7.81 21.60
N LEU A 14 -3.52 8.29 22.71
CA LEU A 14 -4.77 9.05 22.71
C LEU A 14 -4.51 10.50 22.30
N LEU A 15 -5.25 10.98 21.31
CA LEU A 15 -5.25 12.37 20.90
C LEU A 15 -6.39 13.14 21.58
N SER A 16 -7.58 12.58 21.61
CA SER A 16 -8.73 13.14 22.31
C SER A 16 -9.69 12.06 22.81
N ASP A 17 -10.44 12.39 23.85
CA ASP A 17 -11.42 11.53 24.52
C ASP A 17 -12.71 12.32 24.72
N ALA A 18 -13.84 11.62 24.77
CA ALA A 18 -15.10 12.24 25.15
C ALA A 18 -15.07 12.61 26.64
N ASN A 19 -15.94 13.53 27.04
CA ASN A 19 -15.98 13.99 28.42
C ASN A 19 -16.19 12.83 29.41
N GLY A 20 -15.34 12.75 30.43
CA GLY A 20 -15.39 11.73 31.48
C GLY A 20 -14.75 10.40 31.10
N GLU A 21 -15.51 9.30 31.23
CA GLU A 21 -15.06 7.94 30.92
C GLU A 21 -15.79 7.33 29.73
N ARG A 22 -16.57 8.13 28.97
CA ARG A 22 -17.48 7.61 27.93
C ARG A 22 -16.77 6.81 26.83
N SER A 23 -15.57 7.22 26.44
CA SER A 23 -14.82 6.54 25.37
C SER A 23 -14.17 5.24 25.83
N ARG A 24 -14.12 4.98 27.14
CA ARG A 24 -13.41 3.85 27.73
C ARG A 24 -14.39 2.87 28.37
N GLU A 25 -14.03 1.60 28.33
CA GLU A 25 -14.76 0.55 29.03
C GLU A 25 -13.81 -0.38 29.77
N LYS A 26 -14.29 -0.97 30.86
CA LYS A 26 -13.61 -2.11 31.48
C LYS A 26 -13.81 -3.33 30.61
N ILE A 27 -12.73 -4.05 30.34
CA ILE A 27 -12.73 -5.28 29.56
C ILE A 27 -12.13 -6.42 30.36
N ARG A 28 -12.47 -7.65 29.94
CA ARG A 28 -11.72 -8.85 30.31
C ARG A 28 -11.01 -9.36 29.07
N THR A 29 -9.69 -9.34 29.12
CA THR A 29 -8.82 -9.77 28.05
C THR A 29 -8.54 -11.27 28.21
N PRO A 30 -8.86 -12.13 27.23
CA PRO A 30 -8.57 -13.56 27.29
C PRO A 30 -7.09 -13.84 27.60
N ALA A 31 -6.84 -14.90 28.38
CA ALA A 31 -5.48 -15.34 28.69
C ALA A 31 -4.76 -15.92 27.46
N GLY A 32 -3.45 -16.11 27.56
CA GLY A 32 -2.66 -16.77 26.52
C GLY A 32 -2.21 -15.87 25.37
N GLN A 33 -2.39 -14.55 25.48
CA GLN A 33 -1.98 -13.58 24.46
C GLN A 33 -0.62 -12.92 24.78
N GLY A 34 -0.01 -13.27 25.91
CA GLY A 34 1.24 -12.70 26.43
C GLY A 34 1.08 -11.29 26.99
N MET A 35 2.18 -10.54 26.97
CA MET A 35 2.19 -9.12 27.34
C MET A 35 1.63 -8.28 26.19
N LEU A 36 0.52 -7.60 26.45
CA LEU A 36 -0.07 -6.63 25.54
C LEU A 36 0.28 -5.22 25.98
N SER A 37 0.85 -4.42 25.08
CA SER A 37 1.17 -3.02 25.34
C SER A 37 -0.08 -2.12 25.24
N ALA A 38 -0.04 -0.95 25.88
CA ALA A 38 -0.99 0.11 25.55
C ALA A 38 -0.97 0.40 24.04
N GLY A 39 -2.11 0.74 23.47
CA GLY A 39 -2.27 0.95 22.04
C GLY A 39 -2.51 -0.34 21.23
N THR A 40 -2.54 -1.53 21.85
CA THR A 40 -2.83 -2.78 21.15
C THR A 40 -4.26 -2.76 20.59
N LEU A 41 -4.43 -3.10 19.31
CA LEU A 41 -5.75 -3.19 18.69
C LEU A 41 -6.42 -4.51 19.07
N LEU A 42 -7.68 -4.43 19.48
CA LEU A 42 -8.45 -5.57 19.95
C LEU A 42 -9.71 -5.78 19.10
N LYS A 43 -10.08 -7.05 18.95
CA LYS A 43 -11.35 -7.49 18.39
C LYS A 43 -12.48 -7.34 19.41
N ALA A 44 -13.71 -7.62 18.97
CA ALA A 44 -14.90 -7.55 19.83
C ALA A 44 -14.83 -8.50 21.04
N ASP A 45 -14.16 -9.65 20.88
CA ASP A 45 -13.90 -10.64 21.94
C ASP A 45 -12.68 -10.29 22.82
N ASN A 46 -12.10 -9.11 22.65
CA ASN A 46 -10.90 -8.60 23.32
C ASN A 46 -9.61 -9.40 23.03
N THR A 47 -9.58 -10.20 21.95
CA THR A 47 -8.33 -10.77 21.43
C THR A 47 -7.59 -9.79 20.52
N VAL A 48 -6.28 -9.97 20.32
CA VAL A 48 -5.47 -9.10 19.43
C VAL A 48 -5.98 -9.14 17.98
N ALA A 49 -6.20 -7.97 17.38
CA ALA A 49 -6.60 -7.82 15.99
C ALA A 49 -5.38 -7.80 15.06
N VAL A 50 -4.95 -8.98 14.59
CA VAL A 50 -3.72 -9.14 13.79
C VAL A 50 -3.81 -8.64 12.34
N ASN A 51 -5.01 -8.60 11.74
CA ASN A 51 -5.20 -8.26 10.32
C ASN A 51 -5.89 -6.90 10.09
N GLY A 52 -6.08 -6.12 11.15
CA GLY A 52 -6.73 -4.80 11.12
C GLY A 52 -8.24 -4.81 10.91
N ALA A 53 -8.79 -5.62 10.01
CA ALA A 53 -10.21 -5.62 9.62
C ALA A 53 -11.21 -5.84 10.78
N ASP A 54 -10.78 -6.50 11.86
CA ASP A 54 -11.63 -6.78 13.02
C ASP A 54 -11.34 -5.87 14.23
N ALA A 55 -10.51 -4.83 14.06
CA ALA A 55 -10.14 -3.94 15.15
C ALA A 55 -11.29 -3.01 15.53
N VAL A 56 -11.82 -3.17 16.75
CA VAL A 56 -12.96 -2.39 17.26
C VAL A 56 -12.64 -1.64 18.56
N LYS A 57 -11.49 -1.94 19.18
CA LYS A 57 -11.05 -1.34 20.44
C LYS A 57 -9.54 -1.11 20.42
N VAL A 58 -9.07 -0.21 21.27
CA VAL A 58 -7.64 0.02 21.52
C VAL A 58 -7.36 -0.10 23.01
N LEU A 59 -6.44 -1.00 23.38
CA LEU A 59 -6.08 -1.25 24.78
C LEU A 59 -5.48 0.01 25.41
N TYR A 60 -6.06 0.49 26.51
CA TYR A 60 -5.70 1.77 27.11
C TYR A 60 -4.38 1.72 27.89
N GLY A 61 -4.16 0.66 28.66
CA GLY A 61 -2.95 0.41 29.44
C GLY A 61 -2.45 -1.01 29.20
N ALA A 62 -1.17 -1.27 29.43
CA ALA A 62 -0.60 -2.59 29.23
C ALA A 62 -1.28 -3.65 30.12
N VAL A 63 -1.43 -4.87 29.60
CA VAL A 63 -2.05 -6.02 30.28
C VAL A 63 -1.21 -7.26 30.02
N GLU A 64 -0.77 -7.93 31.09
CA GLU A 64 -0.14 -9.24 31.02
C GLU A 64 -1.20 -10.33 31.09
N THR A 65 -1.36 -11.09 30.01
CA THR A 65 -2.39 -12.14 29.90
C THR A 65 -1.82 -13.55 30.06
N GLY A 66 -0.50 -13.67 30.25
CA GLY A 66 0.20 -14.95 30.29
C GLY A 66 0.21 -15.66 28.94
N THR A 67 0.90 -16.79 28.86
CA THR A 67 0.98 -17.62 27.64
C THR A 67 0.08 -18.85 27.70
N ASP A 68 -0.54 -19.14 28.85
CA ASP A 68 -1.49 -20.25 29.02
C ASP A 68 -2.92 -19.79 28.68
N ALA A 69 -3.44 -20.27 27.54
CA ALA A 69 -4.79 -19.95 27.08
C ALA A 69 -5.91 -20.56 27.96
N GLY A 70 -5.58 -21.52 28.84
CA GLY A 70 -6.52 -22.10 29.81
C GLY A 70 -6.69 -21.29 31.10
N ALA A 71 -5.87 -20.25 31.30
CA ALA A 71 -5.94 -19.40 32.48
C ALA A 71 -7.15 -18.44 32.44
N LEU A 72 -7.41 -17.78 33.57
CA LEU A 72 -8.50 -16.81 33.67
C LEU A 72 -8.18 -15.53 32.90
N ALA A 73 -9.20 -14.94 32.28
CA ALA A 73 -9.09 -13.64 31.63
C ALA A 73 -8.67 -12.54 32.64
N VAL A 74 -7.88 -11.59 32.16
CA VAL A 74 -7.31 -10.51 32.97
C VAL A 74 -8.09 -9.22 32.75
N GLU A 75 -8.33 -8.45 33.81
CA GLU A 75 -9.02 -7.17 33.70
C GLU A 75 -8.13 -6.10 33.07
N GLY A 76 -8.74 -5.26 32.24
CA GLY A 76 -8.09 -4.12 31.61
C GLY A 76 -9.08 -3.01 31.30
N ALA A 77 -8.58 -1.94 30.68
CA ALA A 77 -9.40 -0.88 30.11
C ALA A 77 -9.07 -0.72 28.63
N ALA A 78 -10.08 -0.45 27.81
CA ALA A 78 -9.89 -0.16 26.40
C ALA A 78 -10.68 1.09 26.01
N VAL A 79 -10.12 1.85 25.07
CA VAL A 79 -10.87 2.83 24.29
C VAL A 79 -11.76 2.04 23.32
N ALA A 80 -13.06 2.24 23.41
CA ALA A 80 -14.06 1.47 22.70
C ALA A 80 -15.03 2.31 21.86
N ARG A 81 -14.92 3.65 21.92
CA ARG A 81 -15.79 4.60 21.21
C ARG A 81 -15.33 6.04 21.36
N ASP A 82 -15.89 6.94 20.56
CA ASP A 82 -15.86 8.41 20.73
C ASP A 82 -14.49 9.00 21.09
N ALA A 83 -13.43 8.57 20.42
CA ALA A 83 -12.07 9.03 20.69
C ALA A 83 -11.29 9.24 19.40
N GLU A 84 -10.27 10.08 19.45
CA GLU A 84 -9.26 10.16 18.41
C GLU A 84 -7.94 9.59 18.91
N VAL A 85 -7.26 8.80 18.09
CA VAL A 85 -5.98 8.15 18.43
C VAL A 85 -4.92 8.45 17.37
N PHE A 86 -3.67 8.56 17.79
CA PHE A 86 -2.50 8.67 16.91
C PHE A 86 -2.14 7.29 16.35
N GLY A 87 -2.34 7.08 15.05
CA GLY A 87 -2.10 5.80 14.38
C GLY A 87 -0.65 5.33 14.45
N GLU A 88 0.31 6.27 14.44
CA GLU A 88 1.74 5.98 14.58
C GLU A 88 2.12 5.45 15.96
N LYS A 89 1.30 5.75 16.99
CA LYS A 89 1.53 5.32 18.38
C LYS A 89 0.79 4.05 18.77
N LEU A 90 -0.09 3.54 17.90
CA LEU A 90 -0.77 2.27 18.11
C LEU A 90 0.25 1.11 18.09
N ALA A 91 0.00 0.10 18.92
CA ALA A 91 0.83 -1.09 19.00
C ALA A 91 0.35 -2.11 17.96
N TRP A 92 0.90 -1.99 16.76
CA TRP A 92 0.65 -2.90 15.65
C TRP A 92 1.31 -4.26 15.88
N ALA A 93 0.63 -5.34 15.49
CA ALA A 93 1.24 -6.67 15.48
C ALA A 93 2.46 -6.70 14.52
N PRO A 94 3.49 -7.53 14.80
CA PRO A 94 4.62 -7.68 13.89
C PRO A 94 4.16 -8.09 12.48
N GLY A 95 4.70 -7.41 11.47
CA GLY A 95 4.41 -7.72 10.06
C GLY A 95 3.11 -7.12 9.49
N VAL A 96 2.37 -6.31 10.27
CA VAL A 96 1.18 -5.60 9.77
C VAL A 96 1.56 -4.66 8.61
N THR A 97 0.89 -4.83 7.47
CA THR A 97 1.12 -4.02 6.25
C THR A 97 0.44 -2.65 6.32
N ALA A 98 0.83 -1.72 5.44
CA ALA A 98 0.16 -0.42 5.33
C ALA A 98 -1.35 -0.55 5.06
N ASP A 99 -1.74 -1.48 4.19
CA ASP A 99 -3.15 -1.77 3.90
C ASP A 99 -3.90 -2.24 5.13
N GLN A 100 -3.30 -3.13 5.92
CA GLN A 100 -3.91 -3.62 7.16
C GLN A 100 -4.06 -2.51 8.21
N LYS A 101 -3.11 -1.56 8.29
CA LYS A 101 -3.26 -0.37 9.15
C LYS A 101 -4.42 0.52 8.68
N LEU A 102 -4.57 0.69 7.37
CA LEU A 102 -5.64 1.50 6.80
C LEU A 102 -7.01 0.83 6.99
N LEU A 103 -7.09 -0.49 6.83
CA LEU A 103 -8.27 -1.28 7.17
C LEU A 103 -8.62 -1.19 8.65
N ALA A 104 -7.63 -1.27 9.54
CA ALA A 104 -7.86 -1.10 10.97
C ALA A 104 -8.43 0.27 11.31
N ALA A 105 -7.93 1.33 10.67
CA ALA A 105 -8.47 2.68 10.86
C ALA A 105 -9.94 2.78 10.43
N ILE A 106 -10.34 2.08 9.36
CA ILE A 106 -11.74 2.00 8.93
C ILE A 106 -12.59 1.25 9.98
N SER A 107 -12.16 0.07 10.42
CA SER A 107 -12.91 -0.73 11.42
C SER A 107 -13.03 -0.02 12.77
N LEU A 108 -11.98 0.68 13.20
CA LEU A 108 -12.02 1.51 14.41
C LEU A 108 -13.00 2.67 14.26
N ALA A 109 -13.07 3.30 13.07
CA ALA A 109 -14.00 4.40 12.81
C ALA A 109 -15.47 3.94 12.87
N GLU A 110 -15.78 2.71 12.46
CA GLU A 110 -17.11 2.10 12.64
C GLU A 110 -17.49 1.96 14.12
N SER A 111 -16.49 1.80 15.00
CA SER A 111 -16.65 1.80 16.45
C SER A 111 -16.62 3.22 17.06
N GLY A 112 -16.49 4.27 16.25
CA GLY A 112 -16.39 5.66 16.69
C GLY A 112 -15.00 6.08 17.18
N ILE A 113 -13.96 5.29 16.88
CA ILE A 113 -12.56 5.61 17.20
C ILE A 113 -11.88 6.10 15.92
N ILE A 114 -11.59 7.38 15.84
CA ILE A 114 -10.98 7.98 14.65
C ILE A 114 -9.47 7.88 14.76
N THR A 115 -8.84 7.20 13.80
CA THR A 115 -7.37 7.15 13.72
C THR A 115 -6.85 8.36 12.94
N ARG A 116 -5.97 9.14 13.56
CA ARG A 116 -5.30 10.30 12.96
C ARG A 116 -3.84 9.97 12.68
N TRP A 117 -3.33 10.53 11.60
CA TRP A 117 -1.96 10.33 11.14
C TRP A 117 -1.32 11.69 10.87
N THR A 118 -0.05 11.82 11.22
CA THR A 118 0.86 12.83 10.67
C THR A 118 1.34 12.40 9.29
N GLU A 119 1.54 11.10 9.09
CA GLU A 119 1.87 10.48 7.80
C GLU A 119 0.97 9.26 7.58
N THR A 120 -0.01 9.40 6.71
CA THR A 120 -0.98 8.32 6.44
C THR A 120 -0.28 7.14 5.73
N PRO A 121 -0.52 5.88 6.15
CA PRO A 121 -0.06 4.71 5.42
C PRO A 121 -0.53 4.75 3.95
N ILE A 122 0.40 4.50 3.03
CA ILE A 122 0.10 4.49 1.60
C ILE A 122 -0.45 3.10 1.22
N ALA A 123 -1.63 3.07 0.61
CA ALA A 123 -2.24 1.84 0.15
C ALA A 123 -1.41 1.20 -0.98
N SER A 124 -1.20 -0.11 -0.91
CA SER A 124 -0.62 -0.87 -2.01
C SER A 124 -1.59 -0.93 -3.19
N ASN A 125 -1.09 -1.36 -4.35
CA ASN A 125 -1.92 -1.56 -5.55
C ASN A 125 -2.61 -0.28 -6.06
N THR A 126 -2.14 0.90 -5.63
CA THR A 126 -2.53 2.20 -6.21
C THR A 126 -1.50 2.59 -7.26
N ALA A 127 -1.94 2.87 -8.49
CA ALA A 127 -1.05 3.22 -9.58
C ALA A 127 -0.21 4.47 -9.25
N HIS A 128 1.11 4.38 -9.50
CA HIS A 128 2.07 5.43 -9.16
C HIS A 128 3.03 5.74 -10.32
N HIS A 129 3.53 4.71 -11.01
CA HIS A 129 4.51 4.90 -12.07
C HIS A 129 4.41 3.83 -13.16
N LEU A 130 5.00 4.13 -14.30
CA LEU A 130 5.13 3.22 -15.44
C LEU A 130 6.54 2.67 -15.49
N VAL A 131 6.69 1.45 -16.00
CA VAL A 131 7.99 0.80 -16.25
C VAL A 131 7.90 0.01 -17.55
N PHE A 132 8.95 0.03 -18.37
CA PHE A 132 9.07 -0.93 -19.47
C PHE A 132 9.44 -2.30 -18.91
N ALA A 133 8.63 -3.31 -19.23
CA ALA A 133 8.86 -4.69 -18.83
C ALA A 133 9.68 -5.43 -19.89
N ASP A 134 9.30 -5.27 -21.15
CA ASP A 134 9.98 -5.84 -22.30
C ASP A 134 10.08 -4.77 -23.39
N THR A 135 11.29 -4.54 -23.89
CA THR A 135 11.57 -3.68 -25.03
C THR A 135 12.66 -4.32 -25.88
N PRO A 136 12.52 -4.38 -27.21
CA PRO A 136 13.54 -4.91 -28.09
C PRO A 136 14.80 -4.03 -28.01
N LEU A 137 15.98 -4.65 -28.06
CA LEU A 137 17.25 -3.93 -28.14
C LEU A 137 17.67 -3.64 -29.57
N VAL A 138 17.16 -4.43 -30.52
CA VAL A 138 17.47 -4.33 -31.95
C VAL A 138 16.22 -4.51 -32.80
N GLY A 139 16.26 -4.01 -34.03
CA GLY A 139 15.22 -4.22 -35.04
C GLY A 139 15.67 -3.79 -36.43
N THR A 140 14.80 -3.94 -37.42
CA THR A 140 15.05 -3.52 -38.80
C THR A 140 14.06 -2.41 -39.19
N ALA A 141 14.54 -1.41 -39.91
CA ALA A 141 13.71 -0.27 -40.31
C ALA A 141 12.49 -0.72 -41.13
N GLY A 142 11.30 -0.29 -40.71
CA GLY A 142 10.02 -0.60 -41.36
C GLY A 142 9.39 -1.92 -40.94
N GLU A 143 10.14 -2.83 -40.32
CA GLU A 143 9.64 -4.12 -39.85
C GLU A 143 9.01 -4.00 -38.46
N VAL A 144 8.07 -4.90 -38.15
CA VAL A 144 7.44 -4.97 -36.83
C VAL A 144 8.48 -5.46 -35.82
N LEU A 145 8.59 -4.72 -34.72
CA LEU A 145 9.45 -5.06 -33.61
C LEU A 145 8.85 -6.18 -32.75
N GLU A 146 9.68 -6.81 -31.92
CA GLU A 146 9.15 -7.64 -30.83
C GLU A 146 8.20 -6.82 -29.93
N PRO A 147 7.20 -7.47 -29.30
CA PRO A 147 6.20 -6.75 -28.51
C PRO A 147 6.83 -5.86 -27.45
N ILE A 148 6.39 -4.60 -27.40
CA ILE A 148 6.78 -3.65 -26.36
C ILE A 148 5.77 -3.77 -25.23
N VAL A 149 6.24 -4.04 -24.02
CA VAL A 149 5.40 -4.23 -22.85
C VAL A 149 5.74 -3.18 -21.79
N ALA A 150 4.73 -2.50 -21.28
CA ALA A 150 4.84 -1.64 -20.11
C ALA A 150 3.93 -2.13 -18.98
N HIS A 151 4.36 -1.89 -17.75
CA HIS A 151 3.62 -2.18 -16.54
C HIS A 151 3.20 -0.90 -15.82
N VAL A 152 1.97 -0.90 -15.29
CA VAL A 152 1.51 0.05 -14.28
C VAL A 152 1.89 -0.50 -12.92
N LYS A 153 2.75 0.24 -12.21
CA LYS A 153 3.29 -0.15 -10.90
C LYS A 153 2.79 0.76 -9.79
N ASP A 154 2.62 0.20 -8.61
CA ASP A 154 2.39 0.98 -7.40
C ASP A 154 3.70 1.59 -6.87
N VAL A 155 3.63 2.38 -5.80
CA VAL A 155 4.80 3.05 -5.21
C VAL A 155 5.85 2.05 -4.70
N PHE A 156 5.46 0.81 -4.44
CA PHE A 156 6.33 -0.27 -3.94
C PHE A 156 6.91 -1.14 -5.05
N GLY A 157 6.57 -0.87 -6.32
CA GLY A 157 7.03 -1.63 -7.49
C GLY A 157 6.21 -2.89 -7.80
N ALA A 158 5.11 -3.13 -7.08
CA ALA A 158 4.19 -4.21 -7.38
C ALA A 158 3.33 -3.88 -8.61
N LEU A 159 2.98 -4.90 -9.39
CA LEU A 159 2.09 -4.72 -10.54
C LEU A 159 0.68 -4.40 -10.06
N VAL A 160 0.07 -3.36 -10.63
CA VAL A 160 -1.30 -2.99 -10.30
C VAL A 160 -2.28 -3.84 -11.09
N THR A 161 -2.57 -5.05 -10.60
CA THR A 161 -3.29 -6.09 -11.35
C THR A 161 -4.76 -5.78 -11.64
N GLY A 162 -5.32 -4.71 -11.07
CA GLY A 162 -6.66 -4.20 -11.39
C GLY A 162 -6.66 -2.97 -12.30
N SER A 163 -5.49 -2.46 -12.71
CA SER A 163 -5.41 -1.21 -13.45
C SER A 163 -5.91 -1.36 -14.89
N THR A 164 -6.77 -0.42 -15.28
CA THR A 164 -7.26 -0.20 -16.65
C THR A 164 -6.79 1.15 -17.21
N ILE A 165 -5.75 1.75 -16.61
CA ILE A 165 -5.25 3.08 -16.98
C ILE A 165 -4.81 3.06 -18.45
N SER A 166 -5.14 4.13 -19.18
CA SER A 166 -4.68 4.34 -20.56
C SER A 166 -3.25 4.85 -20.55
N VAL A 167 -2.33 4.06 -21.10
CA VAL A 167 -0.92 4.40 -21.25
C VAL A 167 -0.63 4.69 -22.71
N THR A 168 0.14 5.74 -22.99
CA THR A 168 0.53 6.15 -24.33
C THR A 168 1.97 5.82 -24.59
N LEU A 169 2.24 5.01 -25.62
CA LEU A 169 3.59 4.78 -26.14
C LEU A 169 3.93 5.84 -27.19
N ALA A 170 5.07 6.50 -27.04
CA ALA A 170 5.58 7.48 -27.97
C ALA A 170 7.08 7.29 -28.19
N LYS A 171 7.58 7.86 -29.29
CA LYS A 171 9.02 8.00 -29.54
C LYS A 171 9.57 9.14 -28.69
N ALA A 172 10.56 8.87 -27.85
CA ALA A 172 11.28 9.91 -27.12
C ALA A 172 12.40 10.53 -27.97
N SER A 173 13.14 9.71 -28.71
CA SER A 173 14.26 10.15 -29.55
C SER A 173 14.42 9.31 -30.83
N GLY A 174 15.30 9.73 -31.75
CA GLY A 174 15.58 9.05 -33.02
C GLY A 174 14.98 9.73 -34.26
N ALA A 175 15.56 9.49 -35.43
CA ALA A 175 15.30 10.27 -36.66
C ALA A 175 14.00 9.88 -37.40
N GLY A 176 13.60 8.61 -37.39
CA GLY A 176 12.40 8.09 -38.05
C GLY A 176 11.13 8.18 -37.20
N ASN A 177 10.02 7.68 -37.73
CA ASN A 177 8.69 7.69 -37.10
C ASN A 177 8.39 6.38 -36.39
N LEU A 178 7.68 6.46 -35.26
CA LEU A 178 7.04 5.32 -34.61
C LEU A 178 5.64 5.10 -35.19
N THR A 179 5.40 3.91 -35.74
CA THR A 179 4.06 3.42 -36.09
C THR A 179 3.62 2.38 -35.06
N GLY A 180 2.32 2.18 -34.85
CA GLY A 180 1.81 1.17 -33.90
C GLY A 180 1.96 1.52 -32.41
N GLY A 181 2.42 2.74 -32.10
CA GLY A 181 2.35 3.32 -30.75
C GLY A 181 0.99 3.92 -30.42
N GLY A 182 0.96 4.87 -29.50
CA GLY A 182 -0.25 5.57 -29.06
C GLY A 182 -0.88 5.01 -27.78
N ALA A 183 -2.06 5.51 -27.45
CA ALA A 183 -2.78 5.18 -26.22
C ALA A 183 -3.39 3.78 -26.28
N LYS A 184 -3.15 2.97 -25.24
CA LYS A 184 -3.76 1.66 -25.02
C LYS A 184 -4.09 1.48 -23.54
N ALA A 185 -5.28 0.95 -23.26
CA ALA A 185 -5.69 0.64 -21.89
C ALA A 185 -4.90 -0.56 -21.36
N ALA A 186 -4.48 -0.47 -20.10
CA ALA A 186 -3.91 -1.61 -19.39
C ALA A 186 -4.96 -2.71 -19.20
N VAL A 187 -4.52 -3.96 -19.28
CA VAL A 187 -5.29 -5.13 -18.88
C VAL A 187 -4.53 -5.79 -17.73
N GLY A 188 -5.10 -5.67 -16.53
CA GLY A 188 -4.44 -6.13 -15.31
C GLY A 188 -3.09 -5.44 -15.05
N GLY A 189 -3.01 -4.14 -15.35
CA GLY A 189 -1.77 -3.37 -15.19
C GLY A 189 -0.72 -3.59 -16.27
N VAL A 190 -0.99 -4.41 -17.28
CA VAL A 190 -0.08 -4.68 -18.40
C VAL A 190 -0.59 -3.99 -19.67
N VAL A 191 0.31 -3.31 -20.38
CA VAL A 191 0.02 -2.69 -21.67
C VAL A 191 1.02 -3.22 -22.69
N THR A 192 0.53 -3.78 -23.79
CA THR A 192 1.36 -4.40 -24.83
C THR A 192 1.10 -3.75 -26.17
N TRP A 193 2.15 -3.29 -26.86
CA TRP A 193 2.10 -2.86 -28.26
C TRP A 193 2.82 -3.89 -29.11
N ASP A 194 2.05 -4.63 -29.91
CA ASP A 194 2.45 -5.83 -30.66
C ASP A 194 2.74 -5.56 -32.14
N ALA A 195 2.44 -4.36 -32.63
CA ALA A 195 2.61 -3.98 -34.03
C ALA A 195 3.40 -2.66 -34.19
N ALA A 196 4.30 -2.38 -33.24
CA ALA A 196 5.14 -1.19 -33.29
C ALA A 196 6.27 -1.36 -34.31
N SER A 197 6.55 -0.31 -35.09
CA SER A 197 7.69 -0.28 -36.02
C SER A 197 8.32 1.11 -36.10
N LEU A 198 9.61 1.14 -36.47
CA LEU A 198 10.39 2.36 -36.62
C LEU A 198 10.85 2.53 -38.07
N SER A 199 10.57 3.68 -38.67
CA SER A 199 10.63 3.83 -40.13
C SER A 199 12.02 4.07 -40.73
N ALA A 200 13.08 4.17 -39.92
CA ALA A 200 14.42 4.48 -40.40
C ALA A 200 15.49 3.89 -39.47
N ALA A 201 16.66 3.58 -40.02
CA ALA A 201 17.81 3.12 -39.25
C ALA A 201 18.32 4.20 -38.28
N GLY A 202 18.89 3.77 -37.16
CA GLY A 202 19.47 4.64 -36.13
C GLY A 202 19.15 4.18 -34.71
N GLU A 203 19.54 4.99 -33.74
CA GLU A 203 19.26 4.75 -32.32
C GLU A 203 17.98 5.46 -31.88
N TYR A 204 17.15 4.76 -31.11
CA TYR A 204 15.87 5.25 -30.63
C TYR A 204 15.72 4.99 -29.14
N THR A 205 14.98 5.86 -28.47
CA THR A 205 14.38 5.57 -27.18
C THR A 205 12.88 5.80 -27.27
N LEU A 206 12.12 4.97 -26.56
CA LEU A 206 10.67 5.05 -26.45
C LEU A 206 10.29 5.57 -25.08
N LYS A 207 9.09 6.12 -24.97
CA LYS A 207 8.56 6.67 -23.73
C LYS A 207 7.11 6.26 -23.55
N VAL A 208 6.76 5.90 -22.33
CA VAL A 208 5.38 5.64 -21.91
C VAL A 208 4.91 6.69 -20.93
N THR A 209 3.72 7.23 -21.17
CA THR A 209 3.08 8.24 -20.31
C THR A 209 1.65 7.87 -19.98
N ALA A 210 1.17 8.32 -18.83
CA ALA A 210 -0.24 8.27 -18.44
C ALA A 210 -0.53 9.46 -17.51
N THR A 211 -1.79 9.86 -17.42
CA THR A 211 -2.21 10.93 -16.50
C THR A 211 -1.86 10.56 -15.07
N ASP A 212 -1.25 11.51 -14.35
CA ASP A 212 -0.87 11.42 -12.92
C ASP A 212 0.09 10.27 -12.56
N LEU A 213 0.70 9.59 -13.53
CA LEU A 213 1.75 8.59 -13.29
C LEU A 213 3.12 9.12 -13.70
N ALA A 214 4.15 8.75 -12.95
CA ALA A 214 5.52 8.97 -13.40
C ALA A 214 5.79 8.15 -14.67
N GLU A 215 6.30 8.82 -15.69
CA GLU A 215 6.64 8.28 -17.00
C GLU A 215 7.91 7.41 -16.97
N ALA A 216 8.07 6.56 -17.98
CA ALA A 216 9.31 5.80 -18.20
C ALA A 216 9.85 6.01 -19.61
N THR A 217 11.18 5.99 -19.73
CA THR A 217 11.91 5.95 -21.00
C THR A 217 12.60 4.59 -21.11
N SER A 218 12.60 3.98 -22.29
CA SER A 218 13.25 2.70 -22.54
C SER A 218 14.77 2.85 -22.60
N ASP A 219 15.47 1.73 -22.58
CA ASP A 219 16.84 1.66 -23.07
C ASP A 219 16.91 1.97 -24.58
N THR A 220 18.13 2.15 -25.08
CA THR A 220 18.37 2.40 -26.51
C THR A 220 18.03 1.18 -27.35
N ILE A 221 17.26 1.40 -28.41
CA ILE A 221 16.92 0.43 -29.44
C ILE A 221 17.72 0.78 -30.70
N THR A 222 18.51 -0.16 -31.20
CA THR A 222 19.26 0.00 -32.45
C THR A 222 18.43 -0.53 -33.62
N ILE A 223 18.11 0.34 -34.58
CA ILE A 223 17.40 -0.03 -35.79
C ILE A 223 18.38 -0.07 -36.95
N ASP A 224 18.54 -1.25 -37.54
CA ASP A 224 19.35 -1.47 -38.73
C ASP A 224 18.59 -1.07 -39.99
N ALA A 225 19.34 -0.79 -41.07
CA ALA A 225 18.73 -0.61 -42.38
C ALA A 225 18.11 -1.93 -42.88
N ALA A 226 17.06 -1.80 -43.71
CA ALA A 226 16.43 -2.94 -44.39
C ALA A 226 17.35 -3.61 -45.43
#